data_AF-A0A2K2IQU0-F1
#
_entry.id   AF-A0A2K2IQU0-F1
#
_cell.length_a   1.000
_cell.length_b   1.000
_cell.length_c   1.000
_cell.angle_alpha   90.00
_cell.angle_beta   90.00
_cell.angle_gamma   90.00
#
_symmetry.space_group_name_H-M   'P 1'
#
loop_
_entity.id
_entity.type
_entity.pdbx_description
1 polymer ?
#
loop_
_entity_poly.entity_id
_entity_poly.type
_entity_poly.pdbx_seq_one_letter_code
_entity_poly.pdbx_strand_id
1 'polypeptide(L)' 'MDMANNNVTKKTVNVTIDRDLFQRAKSLGVNVSSVLTDALSVRVRDIEIQQWREQNRAALEELNRITEENGLLSDEYRTF' A
#
# COMPACT_ATOMS: atom_id res chain seq x y z
N MET A 1 13.09 2.08 21.61
CA MET A 1 13.34 1.93 20.16
C MET A 1 13.03 0.48 19.83
N ASP A 2 11.75 0.18 19.77
CA ASP A 2 11.24 -1.20 19.73
C ASP A 2 11.49 -1.81 18.36
N MET A 3 12.33 -2.85 18.34
CA MET A 3 12.54 -3.69 17.17
C MET A 3 11.28 -4.50 16.91
N ALA A 4 10.74 -4.35 15.70
CA ALA A 4 9.51 -4.99 15.25
C ALA A 4 9.54 -6.51 15.46
N ASN A 5 8.75 -6.99 16.43
CA ASN A 5 8.38 -8.39 16.56
C ASN A 5 7.43 -8.74 15.41
N ASN A 6 7.98 -9.07 14.24
CA ASN A 6 7.22 -9.46 13.05
C ASN A 6 6.75 -10.92 13.16
N ASN A 7 6.00 -11.23 14.22
CA ASN A 7 5.20 -12.44 14.27
C ASN A 7 3.90 -12.15 13.52
N VAL A 8 3.93 -12.32 12.19
CA VAL A 8 2.72 -12.24 11.37
C VAL A 8 1.80 -13.37 11.79
N THR A 9 0.88 -13.08 12.71
CA THR A 9 -0.15 -14.02 13.15
C THR A 9 -1.10 -14.24 11.98
N LYS A 10 -0.85 -15.32 11.22
CA LYS A 10 -1.72 -15.69 10.10
C LYS A 10 -3.09 -16.07 10.66
N LYS A 11 -4.13 -15.41 10.15
CA LYS A 11 -5.53 -15.74 10.47
C LYS A 11 -6.14 -16.48 9.29
N THR A 12 -6.65 -17.68 9.54
CA THR A 12 -7.46 -18.40 8.55
C THR A 12 -8.80 -17.67 8.38
N VAL A 13 -9.14 -17.37 7.13
CA VAL A 13 -10.39 -16.71 6.75
C VAL A 13 -11.12 -17.58 5.73
N ASN A 14 -12.45 -17.63 5.84
CA ASN A 14 -13.29 -18.28 4.84
C ASN A 14 -13.67 -17.24 3.78
N VAL A 15 -13.46 -17.57 2.51
CA VAL A 15 -13.77 -16.71 1.36
C VAL A 15 -14.62 -17.48 0.35
N THR A 16 -15.55 -16.78 -0.29
CA THR A 16 -16.35 -17.31 -1.39
C THR A 16 -15.70 -16.91 -2.71
N ILE A 17 -15.41 -17.89 -3.56
CA ILE A 17 -14.76 -17.70 -4.86
C ILE A 17 -15.56 -18.48 -5.91
N ASP A 18 -15.56 -17.99 -7.15
CA ASP A 18 -16.08 -18.75 -8.29
C ASP A 18 -15.49 -20.17 -8.34
N ARG A 19 -16.38 -21.15 -8.47
CA ARG A 19 -16.01 -22.56 -8.39
C ARG A 19 -15.08 -22.97 -9.53
N ASP A 20 -15.38 -22.54 -10.75
CA ASP A 20 -14.64 -22.95 -11.95
C ASP A 20 -13.26 -22.30 -11.97
N LEU A 21 -13.15 -21.05 -11.54
CA LEU A 21 -11.88 -20.38 -11.30
C LEU A 21 -11.05 -21.11 -10.24
N PHE A 22 -11.63 -21.48 -9.11
CA PHE A 22 -10.92 -22.19 -8.05
C PHE A 22 -10.41 -23.56 -8.51
N GLN A 23 -11.23 -24.32 -9.24
CA GLN A 23 -10.81 -25.63 -9.78
C GLN A 23 -9.66 -25.48 -10.80
N ARG A 24 -9.75 -24.50 -11.70
CA ARG A 24 -8.68 -24.21 -12.66
C ARG A 24 -7.39 -23.80 -11.95
N ALA A 25 -7.46 -22.87 -11.00
CA ALA A 25 -6.31 -22.45 -10.20
C ALA A 25 -5.64 -23.65 -9.48
N LYS A 26 -6.45 -24.52 -8.86
CA LYS A 26 -5.96 -25.73 -8.20
C LYS A 26 -5.30 -26.70 -9.20
N SER A 27 -5.89 -26.91 -10.37
CA SER A 27 -5.33 -27.79 -11.41
C SER A 27 -3.99 -27.30 -11.95
N LEU A 28 -3.76 -25.99 -11.92
CA LEU A 28 -2.51 -25.35 -12.32
C LEU A 28 -1.48 -25.23 -11.17
N GLY A 29 -1.80 -25.77 -9.97
CA GLY A 29 -0.90 -25.70 -8.81
C GLY A 29 -0.83 -24.32 -8.15
N VAL A 30 -1.79 -23.43 -8.41
CA VAL A 30 -1.80 -22.08 -7.83
C VAL A 30 -2.10 -22.14 -6.33
N ASN A 31 -1.24 -21.50 -5.53
CA ASN A 31 -1.51 -21.29 -4.11
C ASN A 31 -2.45 -20.10 -3.92
N VAL A 32 -3.75 -20.41 -3.85
CA VAL A 32 -4.82 -19.39 -3.71
C VAL A 32 -4.62 -18.49 -2.50
N SER A 33 -4.09 -19.01 -1.38
CA SER A 33 -3.87 -18.19 -0.18
C SER A 33 -2.75 -17.16 -0.35
N SER A 34 -1.68 -17.52 -1.06
CA SER A 34 -0.60 -16.59 -1.40
C SER A 34 -1.12 -15.49 -2.32
N VAL A 35 -1.80 -15.87 -3.41
CA VAL A 35 -2.36 -14.92 -4.38
C VAL A 35 -3.35 -13.96 -3.72
N LEU A 36 -4.21 -14.48 -2.84
CA LEU A 36 -5.14 -13.64 -2.08
C LEU A 36 -4.40 -12.66 -1.17
N THR A 37 -3.35 -13.10 -0.49
CA THR A 37 -2.54 -12.26 0.41
C THR A 37 -1.89 -11.13 -0.38
N ASP A 38 -1.27 -11.44 -1.51
CA ASP A 38 -0.58 -10.46 -2.35
C ASP A 38 -1.57 -9.43 -2.92
N ALA A 39 -2.70 -9.91 -3.46
CA ALA A 39 -3.75 -9.04 -3.99
C ALA A 39 -4.36 -8.12 -2.91
N LEU A 40 -4.60 -8.65 -1.71
CA LEU A 40 -5.09 -7.86 -0.59
C LEU A 40 -4.06 -6.83 -0.13
N SER A 41 -2.77 -7.20 -0.06
CA SER A 41 -1.70 -6.28 0.35
C SER A 41 -1.64 -5.06 -0.58
N VAL A 42 -1.67 -5.29 -1.90
CA VAL A 42 -1.71 -4.19 -2.88
C VAL A 42 -2.94 -3.33 -2.69
N ARG A 43 -4.13 -3.95 -2.61
CA ARG A 43 -5.39 -3.22 -2.51
C ARG A 43 -5.50 -2.39 -1.23
N VAL A 44 -5.07 -2.94 -0.09
CA VAL A 44 -5.06 -2.24 1.20
C VAL A 44 -4.11 -1.04 1.13
N ARG A 45 -2.88 -1.24 0.64
CA ARG A 45 -1.90 -0.17 0.49
C ARG A 45 -2.43 0.97 -0.37
N ASP A 46 -3.07 0.67 -1.49
CA ASP A 46 -3.64 1.69 -2.37
C ASP A 46 -4.71 2.52 -1.64
N ILE A 47 -5.60 1.86 -0.90
CA ILE A 47 -6.64 2.52 -0.11
C ILE A 47 -6.02 3.40 0.98
N GLU A 48 -5.02 2.89 1.71
CA GLU A 48 -4.32 3.65 2.75
C GLU A 48 -3.63 4.89 2.18
N ILE A 49 -2.98 4.77 1.02
CA ILE A 49 -2.36 5.91 0.33
C ILE A 49 -3.42 6.95 -0.05
N GLN A 50 -4.58 6.53 -0.58
CA GLN A 50 -5.64 7.48 -0.91
C GLN A 50 -6.19 8.18 0.33
N GLN A 51 -6.42 7.44 1.41
CA GLN A 51 -6.89 8.01 2.68
C GLN A 51 -5.87 9.00 3.27
N TRP A 52 -4.59 8.62 3.24
CA TRP A 52 -3.51 9.49 3.72
C TRP A 52 -3.44 10.78 2.88
N ARG A 53 -3.55 10.69 1.55
CA ARG A 53 -3.56 11.87 0.68
C ARG A 53 -4.72 12.80 1.00
N GLU A 54 -5.92 12.25 1.20
CA GLU A 54 -7.09 13.08 1.54
C GLU A 54 -6.91 13.77 2.89
N GLN A 55 -6.44 13.03 3.91
CA GLN A 55 -6.20 13.56 5.25
C GLN A 55 -5.11 14.64 5.26
N ASN A 56 -4.10 14.51 4.41
CA ASN A 56 -2.95 15.41 4.36
C ASN A 56 -3.08 16.49 3.27
N ARG A 57 -4.22 16.57 2.57
CA ARG A 57 -4.41 17.49 1.43
C ARG A 57 -4.12 18.93 1.81
N ALA A 58 -4.66 19.41 2.93
CA ALA A 58 -4.43 20.78 3.40
C ALA A 58 -2.94 21.05 3.75
N ALA A 59 -2.26 20.08 4.36
CA ALA A 59 -0.84 20.20 4.68
C ALA A 59 0.03 20.20 3.42
N LEU A 60 -0.33 19.39 2.42
CA LEU A 60 0.34 19.36 1.12
C LEU A 60 0.11 20.66 0.33
N GLU A 61 -1.09 21.21 0.35
CA GLU A 61 -1.41 22.51 -0.26
C GLU A 61 -0.61 23.65 0.39
N GLU A 62 -0.50 23.67 1.72
CA GLU A 62 0.32 24.65 2.43
C GLU A 62 1.82 24.51 2.10
N LEU A 63 2.34 23.28 2.06
CA LEU A 63 3.71 22.99 1.64
C LEU A 63 3.99 23.47 0.20
N ASN A 64 3.04 23.26 -0.70
CA ASN A 64 3.15 23.75 -2.08
C ASN A 64 3.19 25.29 -2.10
N ARG A 65 2.32 25.96 -1.33
CA ARG A 65 2.35 27.44 -1.24
C ARG A 65 3.69 27.95 -0.73
N ILE A 66 4.20 27.36 0.36
CA ILE A 66 5.50 27.74 0.93
C ILE A 66 6.62 27.53 -0.11
N THR A 67 6.57 26.44 -0.87
CA THR A 67 7.55 26.13 -1.92
C THR A 67 7.46 27.11 -3.10
N GLU A 68 6.26 27.51 -3.51
CA GLU A 68 6.04 28.53 -4.54
C GLU A 68 6.56 29.91 -4.09
N GLU A 69 6.36 30.26 -2.82
CA GLU A 69 6.80 31.54 -2.24
C GLU A 69 8.32 31.59 -1.99
N ASN A 70 8.94 30.48 -1.57
CA ASN A 70 10.31 30.47 -1.04
C ASN A 70 11.32 29.66 -1.87
N GLY A 71 10.87 28.98 -2.94
CA GLY A 71 11.71 28.04 -3.69
C GLY A 71 11.82 26.67 -3.02
N LEU A 72 12.54 25.73 -3.63
CA LEU A 72 12.72 24.39 -3.05
C LEU A 72 13.81 24.43 -1.98
N LEU A 73 13.58 23.74 -0.86
CA LEU A 73 14.61 23.54 0.17
C LEU A 73 15.89 22.87 -0.38
N SER A 74 15.78 22.10 -1.47
CA SER A 74 16.89 21.44 -2.13
C SER A 74 17.67 22.33 -3.11
N ASP A 75 17.19 23.55 -3.38
CA ASP A 75 17.86 24.45 -4.32
C ASP A 75 19.24 24.90 -3.82
N GLU A 76 19.45 24.97 -2.50
CA GLU A 76 20.75 25.29 -1.89
C GLU A 76 21.79 24.14 -2.02
N TYR A 77 21.33 22.91 -2.28
CA TYR A 77 22.19 21.72 -2.36
C TYR A 77 22.29 21.13 -3.76
N ARG A 78 21.68 21.77 -4.76
CA ARG A 78 21.71 21.30 -6.14
C ARG A 78 23.11 21.54 -6.75
N THR A 79 23.99 20.56 -6.60
CA THR A 79 25.25 20.49 -7.34
C THR A 79 25.01 19.69 -8.63
N PHE A 80 25.39 20.25 -9.78
CA PHE A 80 25.21 19.64 -11.11
C PHE A 80 26.24 18.53 -11.40
#